data_AF-A0A371F275-F1
#
_entry.id   AF-A0A371F275-F1
#
_cell.length_a   1.000
_cell.length_b   1.000
_cell.length_c   1.000
_cell.angle_alpha   90.00
_cell.angle_beta   90.00
_cell.angle_gamma   90.00
#
_symmetry.space_group_name_H-M   'P 1'
#
loop_
_entity.id
_entity.type
_entity.pdbx_description
1 polymer ?
#
loop_
_entity_poly.entity_id
_entity_poly.type
_entity_poly.pdbx_seq_one_letter_code
_entity_poly.pdbx_strand_id
1 'polypeptide(L)'
;LHTVRKLRYNYTKFHVLPNLLHSVIQTQKEHNHLQKIEIKMHSVKEFVESNSPRHNIPSNYICLKNPEDSILYETDNIPTIDFSQLTSSNPNERSTAIQQLGDACRDWGFFMLINHGVSEALKDKLLRESKRFFDLTEEEKREFAGGKLFDPIRYGTSFNAMVDKTLFWRDYLKCHVHPHFNAPSKPPGFSETLEEYVTKGREVVEELLKGISLSLGLEENYIYERMNVDMGSQLLVVNCYPPCPKPELVMGLPAHTDHGLLTLLMQNELGGLHIQHNGKWIPVHPLPNSFLINTGDHMEILTNGKYKSVVHRAVVNTKGTRISVGTAHGPKLDTVVGPAAELVGDDNPAAYHAIKYRDYVQLQQDHELDRKSCLDRIRI
;
A
#
# COMPACT_ATOMS: atom_id res chain seq x y z
N LEU A 1 -5.21 9.92 78.52
CA LEU A 1 -5.91 9.01 79.47
C LEU A 1 -6.78 8.08 78.62
N HIS A 2 -6.25 6.90 78.26
CA HIS A 2 -6.64 5.56 78.79
C HIS A 2 -7.92 5.05 78.08
N THR A 3 -8.04 3.87 77.45
CA THR A 3 -7.28 2.59 77.49
C THR A 3 -7.69 1.69 76.31
N VAL A 4 -6.80 0.77 75.91
CA VAL A 4 -6.88 -0.26 74.86
C VAL A 4 -7.51 -1.59 75.35
N ARG A 5 -8.26 -2.33 74.49
CA ARG A 5 -8.36 -3.84 74.33
C ARG A 5 -9.70 -4.26 73.67
N LYS A 6 -9.90 -5.34 72.90
CA LYS A 6 -9.10 -6.31 72.12
C LYS A 6 -10.10 -7.16 71.28
N LEU A 7 -9.82 -7.34 69.98
CA LEU A 7 -10.05 -8.48 69.04
C LEU A 7 -11.03 -9.64 69.36
N ARG A 8 -11.85 -10.04 68.35
CA ARG A 8 -11.78 -11.34 67.60
C ARG A 8 -12.87 -11.47 66.50
N TYR A 9 -12.46 -11.79 65.27
CA TYR A 9 -13.30 -12.22 64.13
C TYR A 9 -13.21 -13.75 63.96
N ASN A 10 -14.33 -14.42 63.69
CA ASN A 10 -14.39 -15.86 63.38
C ASN A 10 -14.42 -16.09 61.86
N TYR A 11 -13.52 -16.95 61.39
CA TYR A 11 -13.48 -17.53 60.04
C TYR A 11 -14.24 -18.87 60.02
N THR A 12 -15.16 -19.04 59.08
CA THR A 12 -15.77 -20.34 58.75
C THR A 12 -15.15 -20.89 57.47
N LYS A 13 -14.65 -22.13 57.54
CA LYS A 13 -13.99 -22.89 56.45
C LYS A 13 -14.98 -23.30 55.35
N PHE A 14 -14.62 -23.11 54.09
CA PHE A 14 -15.12 -23.90 52.97
C PHE A 14 -13.96 -24.73 52.40
N HIS A 15 -14.10 -26.06 52.47
CA HIS A 15 -13.24 -27.02 51.77
C HIS A 15 -13.66 -27.08 50.30
N VAL A 16 -12.78 -26.64 49.39
CA VAL A 16 -12.91 -26.90 47.94
C VAL A 16 -11.85 -27.94 47.55
N LEU A 17 -12.29 -29.01 46.91
CA LEU A 17 -11.49 -30.16 46.49
C LEU A 17 -10.35 -29.76 45.52
N PRO A 18 -9.09 -30.20 45.75
CA PRO A 18 -7.95 -29.92 44.85
C PRO A 18 -8.13 -30.41 43.41
N ASN A 19 -8.96 -31.44 43.19
CA ASN A 19 -9.12 -32.08 41.88
C ASN A 19 -9.93 -31.24 40.88
N LEU A 20 -10.82 -30.34 41.33
CA LEU A 20 -11.54 -29.42 40.43
C LEU A 20 -10.64 -28.27 39.96
N LEU A 21 -9.73 -27.79 40.80
CA LEU A 21 -8.80 -26.73 40.42
C LEU A 21 -7.82 -27.24 39.35
N HIS A 22 -7.39 -28.50 39.45
CA HIS A 22 -6.50 -29.09 38.47
C HIS A 22 -7.19 -29.35 37.11
N SER A 23 -8.46 -29.75 37.10
CA SER A 23 -9.23 -29.92 35.86
C SER A 23 -9.55 -28.59 35.18
N VAL A 24 -9.86 -27.54 35.97
CA VAL A 24 -10.10 -26.18 35.46
C VAL A 24 -8.81 -25.56 34.94
N ILE A 25 -7.67 -25.72 35.62
CA ILE A 25 -6.38 -25.23 35.12
C ILE A 25 -5.94 -25.99 33.87
N GLN A 26 -6.25 -27.29 33.76
CA GLN A 26 -5.92 -28.09 32.58
C GLN A 26 -6.82 -27.74 31.39
N THR A 27 -8.13 -27.51 31.61
CA THR A 27 -9.02 -26.96 30.56
C THR A 27 -8.69 -25.52 30.21
N GLN A 28 -8.24 -24.68 31.15
CA GLN A 28 -7.77 -23.32 30.86
C GLN A 28 -6.43 -23.34 30.11
N LYS A 29 -5.54 -24.29 30.42
CA LYS A 29 -4.29 -24.50 29.67
C LYS A 29 -4.57 -25.08 28.29
N GLU A 30 -5.50 -26.01 28.13
CA GLU A 30 -5.94 -26.50 26.82
C GLU A 30 -6.69 -25.44 26.04
N HIS A 31 -7.52 -24.61 26.67
CA HIS A 31 -8.20 -23.47 26.04
C HIS A 31 -7.21 -22.35 25.68
N ASN A 32 -6.19 -22.10 26.50
CA ASN A 32 -5.08 -21.20 26.18
C ASN A 32 -4.13 -21.80 25.15
N HIS A 33 -3.99 -23.12 25.07
CA HIS A 33 -3.20 -23.82 24.05
C HIS A 33 -3.96 -23.89 22.72
N LEU A 34 -5.29 -23.95 22.75
CA LEU A 34 -6.21 -23.83 21.61
C LEU A 34 -6.36 -22.37 21.15
N GLN A 35 -6.31 -21.38 22.06
CA GLN A 35 -6.16 -19.95 21.71
C GLN A 35 -4.75 -19.62 21.18
N LYS A 36 -3.73 -20.40 21.55
CA LYS A 36 -2.38 -20.34 20.95
C LYS A 36 -2.22 -21.16 19.68
N ILE A 37 -3.24 -21.90 19.26
CA ILE A 37 -3.43 -22.19 17.84
C ILE A 37 -4.10 -20.94 17.26
N GLU A 38 -3.40 -19.81 17.34
CA GLU A 38 -3.54 -18.78 16.34
C GLU A 38 -3.28 -19.52 15.04
N ILE A 39 -4.33 -19.72 14.23
CA ILE A 39 -4.13 -20.07 12.83
C ILE A 39 -3.30 -18.90 12.32
N LYS A 40 -1.98 -19.11 12.26
CA LYS A 40 -1.05 -18.17 11.66
C LYS A 40 -1.37 -18.25 10.17
N MET A 41 -2.42 -17.54 9.80
CA MET A 41 -3.03 -17.61 8.49
C MET A 41 -2.02 -17.00 7.55
N HIS A 42 -1.31 -17.86 6.82
CA HIS A 42 -0.22 -17.45 5.96
C HIS A 42 -0.73 -16.81 4.66
N SER A 43 -1.99 -17.07 4.33
CA SER A 43 -2.66 -16.67 3.09
C SER A 43 -4.17 -16.52 3.33
N VAL A 44 -4.71 -15.35 2.95
CA VAL A 44 -6.15 -15.09 2.96
C VAL A 44 -6.83 -15.91 1.87
N LYS A 45 -6.18 -16.10 0.72
CA LYS A 45 -6.72 -16.91 -0.38
C LYS A 45 -6.90 -18.36 0.03
N GLU A 46 -5.89 -18.97 0.63
CA GLU A 46 -5.96 -20.35 1.13
C GLU A 46 -7.08 -20.50 2.16
N PHE A 47 -7.23 -19.51 3.05
CA PHE A 47 -8.32 -19.50 4.02
C PHE A 47 -9.70 -19.50 3.35
N VAL A 48 -9.91 -18.63 2.35
CA VAL A 48 -11.20 -18.57 1.64
C VAL A 48 -11.48 -19.89 0.90
N GLU A 49 -10.48 -20.47 0.25
CA GLU A 49 -10.63 -21.71 -0.52
C GLU A 49 -10.86 -22.94 0.37
N SER A 50 -10.24 -22.97 1.55
CA SER A 50 -10.35 -24.08 2.50
C SER A 50 -11.62 -24.05 3.36
N ASN A 51 -12.30 -22.89 3.50
CA ASN A 51 -13.38 -22.68 4.48
C ASN A 51 -14.81 -22.50 3.91
N SER A 52 -15.12 -23.06 2.74
CA SER A 52 -16.51 -23.10 2.20
C SER A 52 -17.55 -23.59 3.24
N PRO A 53 -18.79 -23.05 3.35
CA PRO A 53 -19.27 -21.68 3.38
C PRO A 53 -19.42 -21.19 4.84
N ARG A 54 -18.39 -21.33 5.69
CA ARG A 54 -18.49 -20.85 7.08
C ARG A 54 -18.29 -19.32 7.07
N HIS A 55 -19.39 -18.57 7.15
CA HIS A 55 -19.48 -17.10 7.12
C HIS A 55 -18.80 -16.35 8.30
N ASN A 56 -17.80 -16.95 8.94
CA ASN A 56 -17.12 -16.36 10.08
C ASN A 56 -15.75 -15.85 9.67
N ILE A 57 -15.64 -14.53 9.60
CA ILE A 57 -14.39 -13.81 9.48
C ILE A 57 -13.62 -13.97 10.80
N PRO A 58 -12.34 -14.37 10.77
CA PRO A 58 -11.55 -14.44 11.99
C PRO A 58 -11.42 -13.06 12.65
N SER A 59 -11.48 -13.01 13.99
CA SER A 59 -11.60 -11.75 14.73
C SER A 59 -10.44 -10.77 14.52
N ASN A 60 -9.26 -11.28 14.20
CA ASN A 60 -8.07 -10.49 13.91
C ASN A 60 -8.14 -9.75 12.55
N TYR A 61 -9.12 -10.03 11.68
CA TYR A 61 -9.38 -9.28 10.45
C TYR A 61 -10.46 -8.19 10.62
N ILE A 62 -11.20 -8.23 11.74
CA ILE A 62 -12.30 -7.30 11.96
C ILE A 62 -11.73 -5.91 12.24
N CYS A 63 -11.95 -5.00 11.30
CA CYS A 63 -11.58 -3.60 11.40
C CYS A 63 -12.82 -2.79 11.80
N LEU A 64 -12.81 -2.25 13.02
CA LEU A 64 -13.87 -1.34 13.48
C LEU A 64 -13.73 -0.02 12.72
N LYS A 65 -14.66 0.25 11.80
CA LYS A 65 -14.68 1.50 11.02
C LYS A 65 -15.18 2.66 11.85
N ASN A 66 -14.67 3.86 11.60
CA ASN A 66 -15.35 5.08 12.00
C ASN A 66 -16.64 5.25 11.18
N PRO A 67 -17.75 5.75 11.74
CA PRO A 67 -18.99 5.96 11.00
C PRO A 67 -18.80 6.81 9.73
N GLU A 68 -17.94 7.82 9.79
CA GLU A 68 -17.60 8.72 8.68
C GLU A 68 -16.87 8.02 7.52
N ASP A 69 -16.15 6.92 7.80
CA ASP A 69 -15.45 6.12 6.79
C ASP A 69 -16.40 5.32 5.89
N SER A 70 -17.69 5.28 6.21
CA SER A 70 -18.71 4.53 5.47
C SER A 70 -19.43 5.36 4.40
N ILE A 71 -19.27 6.69 4.42
CA ILE A 71 -19.94 7.58 3.47
C ILE A 71 -19.08 7.67 2.20
N LEU A 72 -19.59 7.08 1.11
CA LEU A 72 -19.04 7.20 -0.23
C LEU A 72 -19.80 8.29 -0.97
N TYR A 73 -19.08 9.10 -1.76
CA TYR A 73 -19.67 10.17 -2.55
C TYR A 73 -19.54 9.87 -4.04
N GLU A 74 -20.59 10.19 -4.80
CA GLU A 74 -20.54 10.22 -6.27
C GLU A 74 -19.71 11.41 -6.76
N THR A 75 -19.11 11.23 -7.93
CA THR A 75 -17.78 11.71 -8.33
C THR A 75 -17.65 13.21 -8.57
N ASP A 76 -16.59 13.80 -7.97
CA ASP A 76 -15.68 14.63 -8.76
C ASP A 76 -14.84 13.68 -9.65
N ASN A 77 -14.68 13.99 -10.93
CA ASN A 77 -13.92 13.13 -11.85
C ASN A 77 -12.43 13.24 -11.59
N ILE A 78 -11.77 12.12 -11.28
CA ILE A 78 -10.30 12.03 -11.23
C ILE A 78 -9.75 12.54 -12.59
N PRO A 79 -8.82 13.50 -12.59
CA PRO A 79 -8.31 14.06 -13.83
C PRO A 79 -7.67 12.98 -14.70
N THR A 80 -7.84 13.11 -16.02
CA THR A 80 -7.25 12.20 -17.00
C THR A 80 -6.20 12.94 -17.80
N ILE A 81 -5.01 12.36 -17.90
CA ILE A 81 -3.86 12.89 -18.63
C ILE A 81 -3.60 12.00 -19.85
N ASP A 82 -3.51 12.64 -21.02
CA ASP A 82 -3.14 11.99 -22.27
C ASP A 82 -1.62 11.98 -22.42
N PHE A 83 -1.01 10.81 -22.20
CA PHE A 83 0.45 10.68 -22.26
C PHE A 83 1.01 11.02 -23.64
N SER A 84 0.26 10.77 -24.71
CA SER A 84 0.72 11.07 -26.06
C SER A 84 0.89 12.57 -26.31
N GLN A 85 0.11 13.41 -25.62
CA GLN A 85 0.23 14.87 -25.67
C GLN A 85 1.44 15.35 -24.84
N LEU A 86 1.73 14.68 -23.72
CA LEU A 86 2.91 14.97 -22.89
C LEU A 86 4.22 14.75 -23.66
N THR A 87 4.25 13.75 -24.54
CA THR A 87 5.38 13.43 -25.41
C THR A 87 5.24 13.99 -26.83
N SER A 88 4.29 14.89 -27.08
CA SER A 88 4.03 15.44 -28.41
C SER A 88 5.19 16.34 -28.88
N SER A 89 5.49 16.27 -30.17
CA SER A 89 6.42 17.21 -30.82
C SER A 89 5.80 18.60 -31.03
N ASN A 90 4.48 18.75 -30.87
CA ASN A 90 3.80 20.03 -30.88
C ASN A 90 3.96 20.74 -29.52
N PRO A 91 4.66 21.90 -29.46
CA PRO A 91 4.93 22.57 -28.19
C PRO A 91 3.67 23.02 -27.43
N ASN A 92 2.59 23.36 -28.14
CA ASN A 92 1.35 23.82 -27.51
C ASN A 92 0.59 22.68 -26.84
N GLU A 93 0.52 21.53 -27.50
CA GLU A 93 -0.07 20.31 -26.91
C GLU A 93 0.72 19.88 -25.69
N ARG A 94 2.05 19.80 -25.82
CA ARG A 94 2.95 19.44 -24.72
C ARG A 94 2.82 20.39 -23.53
N SER A 95 2.82 21.69 -23.78
CA SER A 95 2.67 22.69 -22.70
C SER A 95 1.32 22.59 -22.00
N THR A 96 0.24 22.33 -22.74
CA THR A 96 -1.10 22.14 -22.16
C THR A 96 -1.14 20.87 -21.29
N ALA A 97 -0.58 19.76 -21.77
CA ALA A 97 -0.51 18.52 -21.01
C ALA A 97 0.34 18.65 -19.73
N ILE A 98 1.46 19.39 -19.79
CA ILE A 98 2.31 19.70 -18.62
C ILE A 98 1.52 20.50 -17.58
N GLN A 99 0.74 21.49 -18.00
CA GLN A 99 -0.08 22.27 -17.07
C GLN A 99 -1.15 21.40 -16.40
N GLN A 100 -1.88 20.60 -17.19
CA GLN A 100 -2.88 19.66 -16.68
C GLN A 100 -2.28 18.64 -15.69
N LEU A 101 -1.07 18.16 -15.98
CA LEU A 101 -0.34 17.26 -15.11
C LEU A 101 0.01 17.93 -13.77
N GLY A 102 0.50 19.17 -13.81
CA GLY A 102 0.77 19.95 -12.60
C GLY A 102 -0.49 20.20 -11.76
N ASP A 103 -1.60 20.55 -12.40
CA ASP A 103 -2.89 20.76 -11.76
C ASP A 103 -3.40 19.46 -11.10
N ALA A 104 -3.29 18.32 -11.80
CA ALA A 104 -3.64 17.02 -11.25
C ALA A 104 -2.78 16.64 -10.02
N CYS A 105 -1.46 16.83 -10.09
CA CYS A 105 -0.56 16.55 -8.98
C CYS A 105 -0.82 17.45 -7.75
N ARG A 106 -1.17 18.72 -7.98
CA ARG A 106 -1.43 19.71 -6.93
C ARG A 106 -2.78 19.51 -6.26
N ASP A 107 -3.83 19.35 -7.06
CA ASP A 107 -5.21 19.41 -6.58
C ASP A 107 -5.73 18.03 -6.19
N TRP A 108 -5.26 16.97 -6.88
CA TRP A 108 -5.69 15.59 -6.65
C TRP A 108 -4.63 14.67 -6.08
N GLY A 109 -3.36 14.84 -6.46
CA GLY A 109 -2.30 13.86 -6.19
C GLY A 109 -2.54 12.48 -6.82
N PHE A 110 -3.58 12.37 -7.66
CA PHE A 110 -4.02 11.18 -8.38
C PHE A 110 -4.51 11.60 -9.77
N PHE A 111 -4.23 10.78 -10.79
CA PHE A 111 -4.78 10.97 -12.13
C PHE A 111 -4.83 9.65 -12.91
N MET A 112 -5.77 9.57 -13.84
CA MET A 112 -5.78 8.51 -14.85
C MET A 112 -4.79 8.88 -15.96
N LEU A 113 -4.03 7.92 -16.44
CA LEU A 113 -3.13 8.08 -17.58
C LEU A 113 -3.60 7.18 -18.72
N ILE A 114 -3.83 7.78 -19.89
CA ILE A 114 -4.23 7.09 -21.12
C ILE A 114 -3.18 7.28 -22.22
N ASN A 115 -3.26 6.48 -23.29
CA ASN A 115 -2.34 6.53 -24.43
C ASN A 115 -0.85 6.42 -24.04
N HIS A 116 -0.57 5.68 -22.95
CA HIS A 116 0.77 5.54 -22.34
C HIS A 116 1.73 4.61 -23.09
N GLY A 117 1.35 4.08 -24.25
CA GLY A 117 2.21 3.20 -25.07
C GLY A 117 2.41 1.76 -24.57
N VAL A 118 2.16 1.48 -23.29
CA VAL A 118 2.11 0.09 -22.77
C VAL A 118 0.92 -0.65 -23.39
N SER A 119 1.15 -1.83 -23.99
CA SER A 119 0.11 -2.57 -24.70
C SER A 119 -0.91 -3.21 -23.73
N GLU A 120 -2.18 -3.19 -24.13
CA GLU A 120 -3.26 -3.85 -23.39
C GLU A 120 -3.01 -5.37 -23.27
N ALA A 121 -2.45 -5.99 -24.31
CA ALA A 121 -2.07 -7.39 -24.29
C ALA A 121 -1.03 -7.73 -23.19
N LEU A 122 -0.06 -6.83 -22.95
CA LEU A 122 0.93 -6.98 -21.87
C LEU A 122 0.27 -6.82 -20.49
N LYS A 123 -0.61 -5.83 -20.33
CA LYS A 123 -1.41 -5.66 -19.10
C LYS A 123 -2.21 -6.92 -18.79
N ASP A 124 -2.94 -7.44 -19.76
CA ASP A 124 -3.76 -8.65 -19.58
C ASP A 124 -2.91 -9.87 -19.28
N LYS A 125 -1.79 -10.03 -19.98
CA LYS A 125 -0.82 -11.10 -19.70
C LYS A 125 -0.30 -11.02 -18.27
N LEU A 126 0.09 -9.83 -17.82
CA LEU A 126 0.60 -9.63 -16.47
C LEU A 126 -0.46 -9.90 -15.40
N LEU A 127 -1.72 -9.47 -15.60
CA LEU A 127 -2.81 -9.80 -14.68
C LEU A 127 -3.11 -11.31 -14.65
N ARG A 128 -3.04 -12.00 -15.80
CA ARG A 128 -3.18 -13.47 -15.87
C ARG A 128 -2.04 -14.18 -15.16
N GLU A 129 -0.79 -13.81 -15.40
CA GLU A 129 0.38 -14.42 -14.74
C GLU A 129 0.37 -14.16 -13.23
N SER A 130 -0.04 -12.96 -12.81
CA SER A 130 -0.27 -12.62 -11.41
C SER A 130 -1.30 -13.55 -10.78
N LYS A 131 -2.42 -13.81 -11.45
CA LYS A 131 -3.42 -14.77 -10.98
C LYS A 131 -2.84 -16.18 -10.88
N ARG A 132 -2.13 -16.64 -11.92
CA ARG A 132 -1.47 -17.96 -11.94
C ARG A 132 -0.50 -18.13 -10.78
N PHE A 133 0.25 -17.08 -10.40
CA PHE A 133 1.10 -17.10 -9.22
C PHE A 133 0.28 -17.36 -7.94
N PHE A 134 -0.82 -16.63 -7.72
CA PHE A 134 -1.65 -16.84 -6.52
C PHE A 134 -2.43 -18.16 -6.52
N ASP A 135 -2.59 -18.79 -7.68
CA ASP A 135 -3.18 -20.13 -7.84
C ASP A 135 -2.16 -21.27 -7.63
N LEU A 136 -0.87 -20.98 -7.48
CA LEU A 136 0.12 -21.96 -7.02
C LEU A 136 -0.22 -22.46 -5.61
N THR A 137 0.32 -23.62 -5.25
CA THR A 137 0.19 -24.14 -3.88
C THR A 137 0.87 -23.19 -2.88
N GLU A 138 0.40 -23.18 -1.62
CA GLU A 138 1.07 -22.37 -0.59
C GLU A 138 2.52 -22.77 -0.36
N GLU A 139 2.86 -24.05 -0.52
CA GLU A 139 4.25 -24.52 -0.45
C GLU A 139 5.12 -23.82 -1.50
N GLU A 140 4.68 -23.80 -2.76
CA GLU A 140 5.39 -23.13 -3.86
C GLU A 140 5.47 -21.61 -3.66
N LYS A 141 4.41 -20.97 -3.19
CA LYS A 141 4.42 -19.51 -2.94
C LYS A 141 5.35 -19.15 -1.79
N ARG A 142 5.45 -20.00 -0.75
CA ARG A 142 6.31 -19.78 0.41
C ARG A 142 7.80 -19.85 0.12
N GLU A 143 8.21 -20.43 -1.02
CA GLU A 143 9.58 -20.30 -1.53
C GLU A 143 9.99 -18.83 -1.69
N PHE A 144 9.02 -17.92 -1.89
CA PHE A 144 9.23 -16.50 -2.08
C PHE A 144 8.92 -15.64 -0.84
N ALA A 145 8.66 -16.23 0.34
CA ALA A 145 8.20 -15.47 1.52
C ALA A 145 9.14 -14.30 1.90
N GLY A 146 10.45 -14.53 1.79
CA GLY A 146 11.49 -13.63 2.29
C GLY A 146 11.37 -13.40 3.80
N GLY A 147 12.21 -12.53 4.36
CA GLY A 147 12.23 -12.26 5.81
C GLY A 147 12.64 -10.85 6.22
N LYS A 148 13.36 -10.10 5.38
CA LYS A 148 13.82 -8.73 5.66
C LYS A 148 13.19 -7.73 4.71
N LEU A 149 13.07 -6.48 5.14
CA LEU A 149 12.39 -5.43 4.38
C LEU A 149 12.89 -5.29 2.93
N PHE A 150 14.20 -5.32 2.73
CA PHE A 150 14.82 -5.15 1.42
C PHE A 150 15.22 -6.48 0.75
N ASP A 151 14.64 -7.61 1.20
CA ASP A 151 14.83 -8.86 0.47
C ASP A 151 14.27 -8.73 -0.94
N PRO A 152 14.98 -9.25 -1.97
CA PRO A 152 14.62 -9.04 -3.37
C PRO A 152 13.18 -9.38 -3.74
N ILE A 153 12.64 -10.45 -3.16
CA ILE A 153 11.27 -10.93 -3.37
C ILE A 153 10.68 -11.28 -2.00
N ARG A 154 9.41 -10.91 -1.80
CA ARG A 154 8.63 -11.24 -0.61
C ARG A 154 7.19 -11.58 -0.94
N TYR A 155 6.77 -12.78 -0.56
CA TYR A 155 5.39 -13.23 -0.53
C TYR A 155 4.86 -13.19 0.90
N GLY A 156 3.61 -12.79 1.08
CA GLY A 156 2.99 -12.79 2.39
C GLY A 156 1.57 -12.27 2.37
N THR A 157 1.08 -11.91 3.55
CA THR A 157 -0.29 -11.45 3.76
C THR A 157 -0.31 -10.16 4.60
N SER A 158 -1.45 -9.46 4.60
CA SER A 158 -1.63 -8.16 5.27
C SER A 158 -0.68 -7.07 4.75
N PHE A 159 -0.27 -6.10 5.57
CA PHE A 159 0.76 -5.12 5.21
C PHE A 159 2.11 -5.53 5.79
N ASN A 160 2.14 -5.69 7.11
CA ASN A 160 3.21 -6.29 7.89
C ASN A 160 2.57 -7.00 9.10
N ALA A 161 2.24 -8.29 8.95
CA ALA A 161 1.56 -9.07 9.98
C ALA A 161 2.31 -9.16 11.33
N MET A 162 3.57 -8.73 11.40
CA MET A 162 4.34 -8.65 12.65
C MET A 162 4.10 -7.35 13.44
N VAL A 163 3.61 -6.30 12.77
CA VAL A 163 3.37 -4.97 13.34
C VAL A 163 1.87 -4.66 13.39
N ASP A 164 1.10 -5.18 12.43
CA ASP A 164 -0.33 -4.93 12.30
C ASP A 164 -1.10 -5.51 13.51
N LYS A 165 -1.78 -4.65 14.29
CA LYS A 165 -2.72 -5.08 15.35
C LYS A 165 -3.95 -5.80 14.79
N THR A 166 -4.36 -5.42 13.58
CA THR A 166 -5.47 -6.01 12.83
C THR A 166 -4.95 -6.41 11.46
N LEU A 167 -5.13 -7.67 11.09
CA LEU A 167 -4.72 -8.21 9.80
C LEU A 167 -5.62 -7.69 8.66
N PHE A 168 -5.07 -7.63 7.46
CA PHE A 168 -5.78 -7.15 6.28
C PHE A 168 -6.08 -8.28 5.30
N TRP A 169 -7.24 -8.21 4.65
CA TRP A 169 -7.79 -9.22 3.75
C TRP A 169 -7.11 -9.19 2.37
N ARG A 170 -5.81 -9.45 2.36
CA ARG A 170 -4.92 -9.30 1.21
C ARG A 170 -3.72 -10.22 1.33
N ASP A 171 -3.42 -10.91 0.23
CA ASP A 171 -2.10 -11.51 0.01
C ASP A 171 -1.31 -10.66 -0.99
N TYR A 172 0.02 -10.69 -0.89
CA TYR A 172 0.89 -9.90 -1.75
C TYR A 172 2.09 -10.69 -2.24
N LEU A 173 2.61 -10.26 -3.39
CA LEU A 173 3.95 -10.54 -3.87
C LEU A 173 4.65 -9.20 -4.13
N LYS A 174 5.76 -8.95 -3.43
CA LYS A 174 6.62 -7.77 -3.56
C LYS A 174 7.91 -8.17 -4.26
N CYS A 175 8.33 -7.40 -5.27
CA CYS A 175 9.57 -7.62 -6.02
C CYS A 175 10.32 -6.30 -6.17
N HIS A 176 11.57 -6.24 -5.70
CA HIS A 176 12.47 -5.14 -6.03
C HIS A 176 13.03 -5.37 -7.44
N VAL A 177 12.52 -4.62 -8.41
CA VAL A 177 12.77 -4.85 -9.85
C VAL A 177 13.79 -3.88 -10.45
N HIS A 178 14.27 -2.91 -9.65
CA HIS A 178 15.30 -1.95 -10.02
C HIS A 178 16.04 -1.45 -8.76
N PRO A 179 17.36 -1.20 -8.79
CA PRO A 179 18.27 -1.25 -9.95
C PRO A 179 18.67 -2.67 -10.40
N HIS A 180 18.44 -3.68 -9.56
CA HIS A 180 18.61 -5.08 -9.92
C HIS A 180 17.25 -5.70 -10.19
N PHE A 181 17.11 -6.38 -11.33
CA PHE A 181 15.87 -7.05 -11.68
C PHE A 181 15.73 -8.34 -10.88
N ASN A 182 14.70 -8.41 -10.03
CA ASN A 182 14.33 -9.60 -9.28
C ASN A 182 12.86 -9.91 -9.51
N ALA A 183 12.56 -11.16 -9.86
CA ALA A 183 11.22 -11.63 -10.16
C ALA A 183 11.07 -13.10 -9.76
N PRO A 184 9.86 -13.58 -9.43
CA PRO A 184 9.65 -14.97 -9.10
C PRO A 184 9.95 -15.87 -10.30
N SER A 185 10.57 -17.01 -10.05
CA SER A 185 10.83 -18.04 -11.06
C SER A 185 9.58 -18.85 -11.44
N LYS A 186 8.48 -18.66 -10.71
CA LYS A 186 7.20 -19.35 -10.90
C LYS A 186 6.06 -18.33 -11.00
N PRO A 187 5.01 -18.61 -11.78
CA PRO A 187 4.95 -19.65 -12.80
C PRO A 187 5.91 -19.35 -13.97
N PRO A 188 6.26 -20.33 -14.82
CA PRO A 188 7.07 -20.09 -16.02
C PRO A 188 6.44 -19.02 -16.92
N GLY A 189 7.26 -18.09 -17.40
CA GLY A 189 6.84 -16.94 -18.21
C GLY A 189 6.49 -15.68 -17.42
N PHE A 190 6.39 -15.76 -16.08
CA PHE A 190 6.02 -14.61 -15.26
C PHE A 190 7.15 -13.60 -15.15
N SER A 191 8.39 -14.07 -14.96
CA SER A 191 9.58 -13.21 -14.87
C SER A 191 9.76 -12.34 -16.11
N GLU A 192 9.65 -12.94 -17.30
CA GLU A 192 9.80 -12.25 -18.58
C GLU A 192 8.68 -11.21 -18.80
N THR A 193 7.46 -11.56 -18.40
CA THR A 193 6.31 -10.64 -18.45
C THR A 193 6.48 -9.46 -17.50
N LEU A 194 7.02 -9.71 -16.30
CA LEU A 194 7.36 -8.65 -15.34
C LEU A 194 8.44 -7.74 -15.89
N GLU A 195 9.52 -8.30 -16.46
CA GLU A 195 10.64 -7.53 -17.01
C GLU A 195 10.19 -6.57 -18.11
N GLU A 196 9.38 -7.06 -19.05
CA GLU A 196 8.82 -6.25 -20.13
C GLU A 196 7.96 -5.11 -19.58
N TYR A 197 7.06 -5.40 -18.63
CA TYR A 197 6.19 -4.41 -18.00
C TYR A 197 6.97 -3.35 -17.21
N VAL A 198 7.89 -3.75 -16.33
CA VAL A 198 8.60 -2.79 -15.47
C VAL A 198 9.53 -1.90 -16.28
N THR A 199 10.06 -2.41 -17.39
CA THR A 199 10.89 -1.63 -18.33
C THR A 199 10.05 -0.55 -19.01
N LYS A 200 8.90 -0.92 -19.58
CA LYS A 200 7.96 0.05 -20.17
C LYS A 200 7.39 1.03 -19.14
N GLY A 201 7.12 0.57 -17.92
CA GLY A 201 6.68 1.43 -16.83
C GLY A 201 7.72 2.48 -16.43
N ARG A 202 9.03 2.15 -16.46
CA ARG A 202 10.10 3.13 -16.21
C ARG A 202 10.15 4.22 -17.28
N GLU A 203 10.01 3.86 -18.55
CA GLU A 203 9.93 4.84 -19.65
C GLU A 203 8.78 5.84 -19.42
N VAL A 204 7.60 5.36 -19.02
CA VAL A 204 6.44 6.22 -18.70
C VAL A 204 6.75 7.15 -17.52
N VAL A 205 7.35 6.62 -16.45
CA VAL A 205 7.68 7.41 -15.25
C VAL A 205 8.72 8.48 -15.54
N GLU A 206 9.73 8.19 -16.36
CA GLU A 206 10.73 9.17 -16.75
C GLU A 206 10.08 10.41 -17.40
N GLU A 207 9.21 10.20 -18.38
CA GLU A 207 8.50 11.31 -19.06
C GLU A 207 7.53 12.05 -18.13
N LEU A 208 6.86 11.33 -17.21
CA LEU A 208 6.03 11.98 -16.18
C LEU A 208 6.87 12.87 -15.25
N LEU A 209 8.05 12.42 -14.82
CA LEU A 209 8.94 13.22 -13.97
C LEU A 209 9.48 14.46 -14.70
N LYS A 210 9.73 14.37 -16.01
CA LYS A 210 10.07 15.53 -16.85
C LYS A 210 8.94 16.56 -16.88
N GLY A 211 7.72 16.09 -17.18
CA GLY A 211 6.53 16.94 -17.17
C GLY A 211 6.26 17.58 -15.80
N ILE A 212 6.40 16.82 -14.71
CA ILE A 212 6.25 17.32 -13.34
C ILE A 212 7.30 18.38 -13.03
N SER A 213 8.57 18.18 -13.40
CA SER A 213 9.63 19.18 -13.18
C SER A 213 9.30 20.50 -13.89
N LEU A 214 8.93 20.43 -15.16
CA LEU A 214 8.54 21.62 -15.95
C LEU A 214 7.30 22.31 -15.38
N SER A 215 6.29 21.56 -14.94
CA SER A 215 5.08 22.12 -14.33
C SER A 215 5.34 22.90 -13.03
N LEU A 216 6.47 22.61 -12.37
CA LEU A 216 6.95 23.32 -11.17
C LEU A 216 7.85 24.52 -11.50
N GLY A 217 8.13 24.77 -12.77
CA GLY A 217 9.08 25.78 -13.23
C GLY A 217 10.55 25.40 -13.01
N LEU A 218 10.84 24.09 -12.88
CA LEU A 218 12.19 23.56 -12.75
C LEU A 218 12.74 23.13 -14.11
N GLU A 219 14.06 22.92 -14.18
CA GLU A 219 14.70 22.27 -15.33
C GLU A 219 14.08 20.90 -15.62
N GLU A 220 14.01 20.52 -16.90
CA GLU A 220 13.24 19.35 -17.35
C GLU A 220 13.63 18.06 -16.60
N ASN A 221 14.93 17.81 -16.42
CA ASN A 221 15.41 16.60 -15.73
C ASN A 221 15.65 16.78 -14.22
N TYR A 222 15.22 17.90 -13.63
CA TYR A 222 15.55 18.24 -12.25
C TYR A 222 15.23 17.11 -11.27
N ILE A 223 13.98 16.61 -11.26
CA ILE A 223 13.58 15.56 -10.30
C ILE A 223 14.32 14.26 -10.58
N TYR A 224 14.50 13.91 -11.86
CA TYR A 224 15.19 12.68 -12.27
C TYR A 224 16.63 12.63 -11.74
N GLU A 225 17.39 13.71 -11.95
CA GLU A 225 18.78 13.84 -11.51
C GLU A 225 18.87 13.99 -10.00
N ARG A 226 18.08 14.90 -9.40
CA ARG A 226 18.15 15.21 -7.97
C ARG A 226 17.82 14.00 -7.09
N MET A 227 16.96 13.10 -7.58
CA MET A 227 16.57 11.88 -6.86
C MET A 227 17.42 10.64 -7.22
N ASN A 228 18.34 10.75 -8.18
CA ASN A 228 19.12 9.63 -8.74
C ASN A 228 18.19 8.50 -9.22
N VAL A 229 17.23 8.82 -10.09
CA VAL A 229 16.19 7.88 -10.55
C VAL A 229 16.77 6.76 -11.44
N ASP A 230 17.88 7.04 -12.13
CA ASP A 230 18.67 6.06 -12.90
C ASP A 230 19.13 4.85 -12.06
N MET A 231 19.38 5.07 -10.77
CA MET A 231 19.69 4.06 -9.77
C MET A 231 18.60 4.00 -8.68
N GLY A 232 17.41 4.48 -9.02
CA GLY A 232 16.25 4.60 -8.14
C GLY A 232 15.70 3.26 -7.69
N SER A 233 14.86 3.26 -6.67
CA SER A 233 14.15 2.04 -6.28
C SER A 233 12.86 1.88 -7.09
N GLN A 234 12.63 0.68 -7.61
CA GLN A 234 11.33 0.29 -8.16
C GLN A 234 10.83 -0.94 -7.42
N LEU A 235 9.73 -0.79 -6.68
CA LEU A 235 9.07 -1.87 -5.93
C LEU A 235 7.76 -2.21 -6.63
N LEU A 236 7.69 -3.38 -7.25
CA LEU A 236 6.47 -3.93 -7.80
C LEU A 236 5.74 -4.73 -6.71
N VAL A 237 4.44 -4.51 -6.58
CA VAL A 237 3.58 -5.19 -5.62
C VAL A 237 2.34 -5.72 -6.34
N VAL A 238 2.26 -7.04 -6.48
CA VAL A 238 1.04 -7.72 -6.88
C VAL A 238 0.21 -7.95 -5.62
N ASN A 239 -1.05 -7.53 -5.66
CA ASN A 239 -1.99 -7.63 -4.55
C ASN A 239 -3.13 -8.56 -4.96
N CYS A 240 -3.46 -9.52 -4.10
CA CYS A 240 -4.58 -10.44 -4.27
C CYS A 240 -5.56 -10.22 -3.13
N TYR A 241 -6.79 -9.85 -3.47
CA TYR A 241 -7.88 -9.65 -2.52
C TYR A 241 -8.99 -10.67 -2.82
N PRO A 242 -8.99 -11.83 -2.14
CA PRO A 242 -10.05 -12.84 -2.30
C PRO A 242 -11.43 -12.29 -1.92
N PRO A 243 -12.52 -12.87 -2.44
CA PRO A 243 -13.87 -12.44 -2.06
C PRO A 243 -14.09 -12.63 -0.55
N CYS A 244 -14.76 -11.67 0.07
CA CYS A 244 -15.07 -11.68 1.50
C CYS A 244 -16.59 -11.75 1.70
N PRO A 245 -17.11 -12.63 2.58
CA PRO A 245 -18.56 -12.75 2.82
C PRO A 245 -19.16 -11.56 3.59
N LYS A 246 -18.34 -10.83 4.36
CA LYS A 246 -18.75 -9.63 5.11
C LYS A 246 -17.75 -8.49 4.88
N PRO A 247 -17.67 -7.96 3.64
CA PRO A 247 -16.67 -6.95 3.24
C PRO A 247 -16.76 -5.65 4.07
N GLU A 248 -17.91 -5.41 4.71
CA GLU A 248 -18.13 -4.28 5.59
C GLU A 248 -17.31 -4.35 6.89
N LEU A 249 -16.90 -5.55 7.31
CA LEU A 249 -16.18 -5.79 8.58
C LEU A 249 -14.65 -5.82 8.44
N VAL A 250 -14.12 -5.87 7.22
CA VAL A 250 -12.68 -6.04 6.97
C VAL A 250 -12.15 -4.93 6.07
N MET A 251 -10.83 -4.86 5.96
CA MET A 251 -10.12 -3.96 5.04
C MET A 251 -9.11 -4.77 4.23
N GLY A 252 -8.98 -4.47 2.93
CA GLY A 252 -7.95 -5.08 2.09
C GLY A 252 -6.59 -4.44 2.32
N LEU A 253 -6.55 -3.10 2.39
CA LEU A 253 -5.37 -2.33 2.77
C LEU A 253 -5.84 -1.06 3.50
N PRO A 254 -5.27 -0.69 4.67
CA PRO A 254 -5.75 0.42 5.47
C PRO A 254 -5.52 1.77 4.77
N ALA A 255 -6.08 2.83 5.35
CA ALA A 255 -5.83 4.19 4.88
C ALA A 255 -4.34 4.52 5.05
N HIS A 256 -3.66 4.90 3.96
CA HIS A 256 -2.23 5.21 3.94
C HIS A 256 -1.87 6.15 2.80
N THR A 257 -0.66 6.71 2.83
CA THR A 257 0.03 7.28 1.67
C THR A 257 1.17 6.37 1.22
N ASP A 258 1.54 6.50 -0.06
CA ASP A 258 2.65 5.76 -0.64
C ASP A 258 3.98 6.47 -0.38
N HIS A 259 5.04 5.72 -0.09
CA HIS A 259 6.39 6.27 -0.14
C HIS A 259 6.88 6.41 -1.60
N GLY A 260 7.97 7.14 -1.82
CA GLY A 260 8.56 7.34 -3.15
C GLY A 260 7.97 8.54 -3.91
N LEU A 261 8.22 8.58 -5.22
CA LEU A 261 7.88 9.69 -6.12
C LEU A 261 6.52 9.47 -6.78
N LEU A 262 6.36 8.35 -7.51
CA LEU A 262 5.15 8.02 -8.25
C LEU A 262 4.82 6.54 -8.13
N THR A 263 3.54 6.21 -8.00
CA THR A 263 3.02 4.84 -8.10
C THR A 263 2.21 4.67 -9.38
N LEU A 264 2.51 3.62 -10.15
CA LEU A 264 1.70 3.18 -11.29
C LEU A 264 0.80 2.02 -10.83
N LEU A 265 -0.51 2.18 -10.95
CA LEU A 265 -1.47 1.14 -10.56
C LEU A 265 -2.28 0.67 -11.78
N MET A 266 -2.32 -0.65 -11.96
CA MET A 266 -3.31 -1.32 -12.79
C MET A 266 -4.04 -2.40 -11.99
N GLN A 267 -5.23 -2.76 -12.44
CA GLN A 267 -6.10 -3.74 -11.80
C GLN A 267 -6.94 -4.48 -12.86
N ASN A 268 -7.52 -5.61 -12.45
CA ASN A 268 -8.61 -6.23 -13.20
C ASN A 268 -9.91 -5.41 -13.07
N GLU A 269 -10.99 -5.88 -13.71
CA GLU A 269 -12.30 -5.19 -13.76
C GLU A 269 -12.97 -4.99 -12.38
N LEU A 270 -12.40 -5.55 -11.30
CA LEU A 270 -12.93 -5.41 -9.95
C LEU A 270 -12.33 -4.17 -9.27
N GLY A 271 -13.17 -3.17 -9.02
CA GLY A 271 -12.83 -2.01 -8.21
C GLY A 271 -12.61 -2.35 -6.73
N GLY A 272 -12.15 -1.36 -5.97
CA GLY A 272 -11.88 -1.51 -4.53
C GLY A 272 -10.95 -0.45 -3.97
N LEU A 273 -10.30 0.36 -4.81
CA LEU A 273 -9.53 1.51 -4.36
C LEU A 273 -10.48 2.67 -4.02
N HIS A 274 -10.30 3.25 -2.84
CA HIS A 274 -10.93 4.52 -2.44
C HIS A 274 -9.84 5.56 -2.17
N ILE A 275 -9.99 6.78 -2.70
CA ILE A 275 -9.09 7.92 -2.51
C ILE A 275 -9.76 8.94 -1.59
N GLN A 276 -9.00 9.57 -0.71
CA GLN A 276 -9.51 10.67 0.11
C GLN A 276 -9.31 12.01 -0.60
N HIS A 277 -10.39 12.69 -0.97
CA HIS A 277 -10.35 14.01 -1.61
C HIS A 277 -11.36 14.94 -0.94
N ASN A 278 -10.95 16.15 -0.56
CA ASN A 278 -11.78 17.13 0.17
C ASN A 278 -12.52 16.54 1.38
N GLY A 279 -11.83 15.70 2.16
CA GLY A 279 -12.38 15.04 3.35
C GLY A 279 -13.33 13.86 3.07
N LYS A 280 -13.56 13.51 1.79
CA LYS A 280 -14.50 12.48 1.36
C LYS A 280 -13.76 11.27 0.78
N TRP A 281 -14.33 10.07 0.97
CA TRP A 281 -13.86 8.86 0.28
C TRP A 281 -14.53 8.75 -1.09
N ILE A 282 -13.72 8.82 -2.15
CA ILE A 282 -14.13 8.68 -3.54
C ILE A 282 -13.74 7.29 -4.06
N PRO A 283 -14.69 6.46 -4.51
CA PRO A 283 -14.37 5.19 -5.15
C PRO A 283 -13.76 5.40 -6.53
N VAL A 284 -12.71 4.62 -6.84
CA VAL A 284 -12.05 4.68 -8.15
C VAL A 284 -12.65 3.65 -9.09
N HIS A 285 -13.08 4.13 -10.25
CA HIS A 285 -13.51 3.29 -11.36
C HIS A 285 -12.38 3.21 -12.40
N PRO A 286 -11.78 2.03 -12.63
CA PRO A 286 -10.70 1.91 -13.61
C PRO A 286 -11.23 2.21 -15.03
N LEU A 287 -10.50 3.02 -15.78
CA LEU A 287 -10.73 3.16 -17.22
C LEU A 287 -10.06 2.00 -17.97
N PRO A 288 -10.67 1.48 -19.05
CA PRO A 288 -10.00 0.53 -19.93
C PRO A 288 -8.65 1.04 -20.41
N ASN A 289 -7.68 0.13 -20.55
CA ASN A 289 -6.31 0.44 -21.01
C ASN A 289 -5.70 1.74 -20.44
N SER A 290 -5.77 1.89 -19.12
CA SER A 290 -5.20 3.03 -18.40
C SER A 290 -4.39 2.60 -17.18
N PHE A 291 -3.53 3.51 -16.71
CA PHE A 291 -2.98 3.45 -15.36
C PHE A 291 -3.69 4.49 -14.48
N LEU A 292 -3.85 4.17 -13.20
CA LEU A 292 -4.01 5.19 -12.19
C LEU A 292 -2.63 5.53 -11.64
N ILE A 293 -2.27 6.81 -11.63
CA ILE A 293 -1.01 7.32 -11.12
C ILE A 293 -1.27 8.11 -9.85
N ASN A 294 -0.40 8.00 -8.86
CA ASN A 294 -0.40 8.89 -7.70
C ASN A 294 0.99 9.34 -7.28
N THR A 295 1.04 10.52 -6.68
CA THR A 295 2.25 11.08 -6.08
C THR A 295 2.48 10.49 -4.69
N GLY A 296 3.72 10.09 -4.43
CA GLY A 296 4.15 9.56 -3.14
C GLY A 296 4.68 10.65 -2.21
N ASP A 297 4.95 10.27 -0.96
CA ASP A 297 5.42 11.15 0.11
C ASP A 297 6.72 11.89 -0.29
N HIS A 298 7.63 11.26 -1.05
CA HIS A 298 8.89 11.91 -1.45
C HIS A 298 8.68 12.97 -2.53
N MET A 299 7.63 12.85 -3.34
CA MET A 299 7.20 13.96 -4.21
C MET A 299 6.63 15.11 -3.37
N GLU A 300 5.81 14.83 -2.35
CA GLU A 300 5.28 15.88 -1.46
C GLU A 300 6.42 16.58 -0.68
N ILE A 301 7.39 15.84 -0.17
CA ILE A 301 8.57 16.38 0.53
C ILE A 301 9.40 17.25 -0.42
N LEU A 302 9.78 16.73 -1.59
CA LEU A 302 10.61 17.44 -2.57
C LEU A 302 9.96 18.74 -3.04
N THR A 303 8.65 18.70 -3.29
CA THR A 303 7.90 19.85 -3.78
C THR A 303 7.46 20.82 -2.67
N ASN A 304 7.94 20.60 -1.43
CA ASN A 304 7.58 21.38 -0.25
C ASN A 304 6.06 21.48 -0.05
N GLY A 305 5.34 20.39 -0.28
CA GLY A 305 3.90 20.33 -0.15
C GLY A 305 3.09 20.89 -1.33
N LYS A 306 3.73 21.36 -2.42
CA LYS A 306 2.99 21.81 -3.61
C LYS A 306 2.19 20.67 -4.24
N TYR A 307 2.80 19.50 -4.41
CA TYR A 307 2.12 18.29 -4.89
C TYR A 307 1.81 17.35 -3.74
N LYS A 308 0.63 16.73 -3.75
CA LYS A 308 0.07 16.07 -2.57
C LYS A 308 0.22 14.56 -2.68
N SER A 309 0.83 13.91 -1.70
CA SER A 309 0.60 12.49 -1.46
C SER A 309 -0.74 12.31 -0.76
N VAL A 310 -1.63 11.54 -1.36
CA VAL A 310 -3.03 11.49 -0.94
C VAL A 310 -3.35 10.16 -0.27
N VAL A 311 -4.07 10.26 0.84
CA VAL A 311 -4.51 9.11 1.63
C VAL A 311 -5.48 8.28 0.79
N HIS A 312 -5.23 6.99 0.71
CA HIS A 312 -6.07 6.05 -0.03
C HIS A 312 -6.13 4.71 0.71
N ARG A 313 -7.12 3.87 0.37
CA ARG A 313 -7.33 2.54 0.98
C ARG A 313 -7.86 1.55 -0.04
N ALA A 314 -7.69 0.25 0.23
CA ALA A 314 -8.31 -0.81 -0.57
C ALA A 314 -9.39 -1.54 0.23
N VAL A 315 -10.62 -1.51 -0.26
CA VAL A 315 -11.74 -2.33 0.24
C VAL A 315 -11.85 -3.63 -0.53
N VAL A 316 -12.54 -4.61 0.06
CA VAL A 316 -12.79 -5.92 -0.55
C VAL A 316 -14.26 -6.04 -0.97
N ASN A 317 -14.57 -7.10 -1.72
CA ASN A 317 -15.88 -7.31 -2.30
C ASN A 317 -16.34 -8.77 -2.14
N THR A 318 -17.61 -9.04 -2.42
CA THR A 318 -18.20 -10.40 -2.41
C THR A 318 -18.18 -11.09 -3.78
N LYS A 319 -17.89 -10.35 -4.86
CA LYS A 319 -18.10 -10.78 -6.25
C LYS A 319 -16.98 -11.69 -6.77
N GLY A 320 -15.74 -11.45 -6.37
CA GLY A 320 -14.60 -12.24 -6.81
C GLY A 320 -13.25 -11.68 -6.39
N THR A 321 -12.19 -12.37 -6.80
CA THR A 321 -10.82 -12.00 -6.45
C THR A 321 -10.37 -10.77 -7.25
N ARG A 322 -10.15 -9.65 -6.55
CA ARG A 322 -9.53 -8.46 -7.13
C ARG A 322 -8.03 -8.65 -7.15
N ILE A 323 -7.40 -8.38 -8.29
CA ILE A 323 -5.94 -8.34 -8.43
C ILE A 323 -5.53 -6.95 -8.87
N SER A 324 -4.55 -6.37 -8.18
CA SER A 324 -3.93 -5.10 -8.60
C SER A 324 -2.42 -5.17 -8.55
N VAL A 325 -1.77 -4.59 -9.56
CA VAL A 325 -0.31 -4.47 -9.64
C VAL A 325 0.03 -2.99 -9.46
N GLY A 326 0.63 -2.68 -8.32
CA GLY A 326 1.16 -1.34 -8.03
C GLY A 326 2.68 -1.34 -8.18
N THR A 327 3.23 -0.37 -8.89
CA THR A 327 4.67 -0.19 -9.04
C THR A 327 5.08 1.16 -8.47
N ALA A 328 5.67 1.14 -7.27
CA ALA A 328 6.18 2.34 -6.62
C ALA A 328 7.58 2.66 -7.16
N HIS A 329 7.78 3.89 -7.62
CA HIS A 329 9.04 4.42 -8.13
C HIS A 329 9.55 5.46 -7.14
N GLY A 330 10.76 5.25 -6.64
CA GLY A 330 11.36 6.15 -5.66
C GLY A 330 12.82 6.48 -5.98
N PRO A 331 13.41 7.37 -5.18
CA PRO A 331 14.82 7.73 -5.29
C PRO A 331 15.74 6.52 -5.10
N LYS A 332 17.04 6.68 -5.38
CA LYS A 332 18.05 5.75 -4.87
C LYS A 332 17.95 5.66 -3.35
N LEU A 333 18.12 4.47 -2.78
CA LEU A 333 17.88 4.22 -1.34
C LEU A 333 18.65 5.16 -0.41
N ASP A 334 19.89 5.51 -0.76
CA ASP A 334 20.73 6.41 0.07
C ASP A 334 20.56 7.90 -0.26
N THR A 335 19.69 8.27 -1.22
CA THR A 335 19.37 9.67 -1.53
C THR A 335 18.72 10.34 -0.33
N VAL A 336 19.26 11.49 0.08
CA VAL A 336 18.63 12.39 1.05
C VAL A 336 17.62 13.28 0.33
N VAL A 337 16.36 13.17 0.74
CA VAL A 337 15.24 13.91 0.17
C VAL A 337 14.75 14.93 1.18
N GLY A 338 14.62 16.17 0.72
CA GLY A 338 14.07 17.31 1.44
C GLY A 338 13.52 18.32 0.43
N PRO A 339 12.90 19.42 0.88
CA PRO A 339 12.38 20.46 0.01
C PRO A 339 13.44 20.96 -0.99
N ALA A 340 13.07 21.05 -2.27
CA ALA A 340 13.89 21.69 -3.29
C ALA A 340 14.05 23.18 -2.97
N ALA A 341 15.27 23.71 -3.02
CA ALA A 341 15.55 25.10 -2.63
C ALA A 341 14.77 26.10 -3.49
N GLU A 342 14.58 25.76 -4.77
CA GLU A 342 13.82 26.53 -5.77
C GLU A 342 12.31 26.62 -5.46
N LEU A 343 11.80 25.75 -4.58
CA LEU A 343 10.38 25.69 -4.20
C LEU A 343 10.12 26.18 -2.77
N VAL A 344 11.17 26.63 -2.09
CA VAL A 344 11.12 27.23 -0.75
C VAL A 344 11.35 28.73 -0.87
N GLY A 345 10.60 29.53 -0.12
CA GLY A 345 10.77 30.98 -0.05
C GLY A 345 10.12 31.56 1.20
N ASP A 346 10.17 32.87 1.37
CA ASP A 346 9.64 33.54 2.58
C ASP A 346 8.13 33.27 2.78
N ASP A 347 7.36 33.22 1.69
CA ASP A 347 5.92 32.92 1.70
C ASP A 347 5.60 31.41 1.70
N ASN A 348 6.61 30.55 1.50
CA ASN A 348 6.48 29.09 1.53
C ASN A 348 7.73 28.47 2.20
N PRO A 349 7.90 28.62 3.52
CA PRO A 349 9.07 28.11 4.23
C PRO A 349 9.12 26.58 4.13
N ALA A 350 10.29 26.01 4.40
CA ALA A 350 10.45 24.55 4.41
C ALA A 350 9.45 23.92 5.39
N ALA A 351 8.65 22.98 4.89
CA ALA A 351 7.62 22.27 5.66
C ALA A 351 8.09 20.90 6.16
N TYR A 352 9.23 20.42 5.67
CA TYR A 352 9.73 19.07 5.91
C TYR A 352 11.23 19.04 6.22
N HIS A 353 11.61 18.23 7.19
CA HIS A 353 12.99 17.83 7.43
C HIS A 353 13.48 16.89 6.32
N ALA A 354 14.78 16.95 6.02
CA ALA A 354 15.39 16.04 5.06
C ALA A 354 15.62 14.65 5.69
N ILE A 355 15.37 13.58 4.92
CA ILE A 355 15.55 12.19 5.36
C ILE A 355 16.09 11.33 4.21
N LYS A 356 16.91 10.32 4.53
CA LYS A 356 17.31 9.32 3.52
C LYS A 356 16.12 8.45 3.15
N TYR A 357 15.98 8.13 1.87
CA TYR A 357 14.84 7.34 1.41
C TYR A 357 14.73 5.98 2.12
N ARG A 358 15.85 5.25 2.30
CA ARG A 358 15.85 3.97 3.01
C ARG A 358 15.34 4.09 4.45
N ASP A 359 15.69 5.18 5.13
CA ASP A 359 15.35 5.40 6.53
C ASP A 359 13.86 5.71 6.65
N TYR A 360 13.29 6.43 5.68
CA TYR A 360 11.85 6.64 5.59
C TYR A 360 11.09 5.34 5.31
N VAL A 361 11.56 4.52 4.36
CA VAL A 361 10.93 3.23 4.05
C VAL A 361 10.99 2.29 5.26
N GLN A 362 12.10 2.27 6.00
CA GLN A 362 12.22 1.53 7.26
C GLN A 362 11.25 2.08 8.31
N LEU A 363 11.19 3.40 8.49
CA LEU A 363 10.27 4.06 9.42
C LEU A 363 8.81 3.66 9.16
N GLN A 364 8.38 3.64 7.89
CA GLN A 364 7.02 3.24 7.53
C GLN A 364 6.75 1.76 7.81
N GLN A 365 7.76 0.90 7.70
CA GLN A 365 7.60 -0.54 7.87
C GLN A 365 7.64 -0.99 9.34
N ASP A 366 8.26 -0.19 10.20
CA ASP A 366 8.33 -0.40 11.64
C ASP A 366 7.07 0.09 12.38
N HIS A 367 6.14 0.75 11.68
CA HIS A 367 4.92 1.31 12.25
C HIS A 367 3.67 0.80 11.52
N GLU A 368 2.53 0.86 12.19
CA GLU A 368 1.24 0.61 11.56
C GLU A 368 1.01 1.63 10.44
N LEU A 369 0.45 1.16 9.32
CA LEU A 369 -0.05 2.07 8.29
C LEU A 369 -1.25 2.84 8.83
N ASP A 370 -1.02 4.10 9.12
CA ASP A 370 -2.05 5.05 9.50
C ASP A 370 -1.88 6.36 8.74
N ARG A 371 -2.66 6.52 7.67
CA ARG A 371 -2.80 7.75 6.87
C ARG A 371 -1.44 8.36 6.53
N LYS A 372 -1.15 9.56 7.04
CA LYS A 372 0.09 10.33 6.82
C LYS A 372 1.07 10.26 8.00
N SER A 373 0.86 9.36 8.96
CA SER A 373 1.62 9.32 10.22
C SER A 373 3.15 9.33 10.06
N CYS A 374 3.67 8.72 8.99
CA CYS A 374 5.11 8.74 8.69
C CYS A 374 5.57 10.10 8.15
N LEU A 375 4.81 10.69 7.24
CA LEU A 375 5.08 12.02 6.68
C LEU A 375 4.98 13.10 7.77
N ASP A 376 4.02 12.97 8.67
CA ASP A 376 3.81 13.90 9.78
C ASP A 376 4.99 13.92 10.78
N ARG A 377 5.74 12.81 10.91
CA ARG A 377 6.93 12.73 11.80
C ARG A 377 8.11 13.55 11.31
N ILE A 378 8.13 13.90 10.03
CA ILE A 378 9.23 14.69 9.44
C ILE A 378 8.78 16.11 9.07
N ARG A 379 7.54 16.50 9.36
CA ARG A 379 7.10 17.91 9.24
C ARG A 379 7.86 18.80 10.24
N ILE A 380 8.05 20.06 9.87
CA ILE A 380 8.71 21.10 10.70
C ILE A 380 7.71 21.77 11.63
#